data_AF-A0A072PIZ1-F1
#
_entry.id   AF-A0A072PIZ1-F1
#
_cell.length_a   1.000
_cell.length_b   1.000
_cell.length_c   1.000
_cell.angle_alpha   90.00
_cell.angle_beta   90.00
_cell.angle_gamma   90.00
#
_symmetry.space_group_name_H-M   'P 1'
#
loop_
_entity.id
_entity.type
_entity.pdbx_description
1 polymer ?
#
loop_
_entity_poly.entity_id
_entity_poly.type
_entity_poly.pdbx_seq_one_letter_code
_entity_poly.pdbx_strand_id
1 'polypeptide(L)'
;MQSFKAVFFKPDPQDQKRKCDSIIRKNVRGLDRDIINLKVTEQKTKSLILQASKRAQKNPSQANQATAETRTFARELLRVRKQAARLHTSKAQLQSVQMQVNEAFAVRKIEGSLKASTSIMKDVNTLVRLPELTGTMQELSQELMKAGIIEEMVGDTLPDDQLLEGEDEEAETEVDKVLSELLKGRLGTTDQKIPDLPVEEEEEAEDREAELEQMRGRLEALKS
;
A
#
# COMPACT_ATOMS: atom_id res chain seq x y z
N MET A 1 20.26 -24.98 -34.40
CA MET A 1 20.90 -26.09 -33.65
C MET A 1 20.27 -26.40 -32.28
N GLN A 2 19.35 -25.59 -31.74
CA GLN A 2 18.79 -25.83 -30.38
C GLN A 2 17.62 -26.85 -30.33
N SER A 3 16.97 -27.15 -31.46
CA SER A 3 15.73 -27.96 -31.48
C SER A 3 15.93 -29.47 -31.20
N PHE A 4 17.04 -30.09 -31.61
CA PHE A 4 17.25 -31.53 -31.40
C PHE A 4 17.83 -31.88 -30.01
N LYS A 5 18.57 -30.96 -29.37
CA LYS A 5 19.10 -31.18 -28.00
C LYS A 5 18.02 -31.02 -26.93
N ALA A 6 17.02 -30.16 -27.14
CA ALA A 6 15.95 -29.89 -26.17
C ALA A 6 14.99 -31.07 -25.93
N VAL A 7 14.93 -32.04 -26.86
CA VAL A 7 14.04 -33.22 -26.76
C VAL A 7 14.66 -34.34 -25.92
N PHE A 8 15.99 -34.43 -25.87
CA PHE A 8 16.72 -35.50 -25.18
C PHE A 8 17.46 -35.04 -23.91
N PHE A 9 17.67 -33.73 -23.73
CA PHE A 9 18.41 -33.18 -22.60
C PHE A 9 17.62 -32.06 -21.92
N LYS A 10 17.66 -32.03 -20.58
CA LYS A 10 17.07 -30.94 -19.78
C LYS A 10 17.58 -29.58 -20.32
N PRO A 11 16.74 -28.53 -20.34
CA PRO A 11 17.13 -27.22 -20.86
C PRO A 11 18.42 -26.73 -20.20
N ASP A 12 19.29 -26.08 -20.96
CA ASP A 12 20.54 -25.52 -20.45
C ASP A 12 20.23 -24.59 -19.24
N PRO A 13 20.82 -24.83 -18.06
CA PRO A 13 20.59 -23.98 -16.89
C PRO A 13 20.83 -22.50 -17.15
N GLN A 14 21.76 -22.16 -18.07
CA GLN A 14 22.04 -20.79 -18.44
C GLN A 14 20.89 -20.15 -19.24
N ASP A 15 20.22 -20.92 -20.10
CA ASP A 15 19.06 -20.46 -20.85
C ASP A 15 17.82 -20.37 -19.96
N GLN A 16 17.64 -21.28 -19.00
CA GLN A 16 16.58 -21.19 -17.98
C GLN A 16 16.73 -19.91 -17.14
N LYS A 17 17.96 -19.61 -16.69
CA LYS A 17 18.26 -18.38 -15.97
C LYS A 17 17.89 -17.15 -16.78
N ARG A 18 18.33 -17.10 -18.05
CA ARG A 18 18.04 -15.97 -18.97
C ARG A 18 16.53 -15.77 -19.15
N LYS A 19 15.77 -16.87 -19.27
CA LYS A 19 14.31 -16.81 -19.40
C LYS A 19 13.66 -16.24 -18.12
N CYS A 20 14.03 -16.75 -16.94
CA CYS A 20 13.54 -16.23 -15.66
C CYS A 20 13.88 -14.74 -15.48
N ASP A 21 15.13 -14.35 -15.73
CA ASP A 21 15.58 -12.95 -15.66
C ASP A 21 14.79 -12.06 -16.63
N SER A 22 14.49 -12.54 -17.83
CA SER A 22 13.70 -11.80 -18.82
C SER A 22 12.27 -11.54 -18.35
N ILE A 23 11.60 -12.57 -17.80
CA ILE A 23 10.24 -12.45 -17.25
C ILE A 23 10.22 -11.46 -16.08
N ILE A 24 11.14 -11.61 -15.14
CA ILE A 24 11.24 -10.73 -13.97
C ILE A 24 11.47 -9.27 -14.41
N ARG A 25 12.45 -9.01 -15.29
CA ARG A 25 12.74 -7.65 -15.77
C ARG A 25 11.59 -7.02 -16.53
N LYS A 26 10.84 -7.81 -17.33
CA LYS A 26 9.66 -7.32 -18.04
C LYS A 26 8.60 -6.82 -17.04
N ASN A 27 8.37 -7.59 -15.97
CA ASN A 27 7.41 -7.24 -14.92
C ASN A 27 7.84 -6.05 -14.06
N VAL A 28 9.12 -5.97 -13.67
CA VAL A 28 9.64 -4.79 -12.96
C VAL A 28 9.38 -3.51 -13.77
N ARG A 29 9.64 -3.54 -15.09
CA ARG A 29 9.36 -2.40 -15.98
C ARG A 29 7.88 -2.11 -16.15
N GLY A 30 7.02 -3.14 -16.10
CA GLY A 30 5.57 -2.98 -16.09
C GLY A 30 5.12 -2.22 -14.85
N LEU A 31 5.50 -2.71 -13.67
CA LEU A 31 5.21 -2.07 -12.38
C LEU A 31 5.75 -0.63 -12.32
N ASP A 32 6.95 -0.37 -12.83
CA ASP A 32 7.51 0.99 -12.88
C ASP A 32 6.64 1.94 -13.70
N ARG A 33 6.11 1.49 -14.84
CA ARG A 33 5.20 2.29 -15.66
C ARG A 33 3.89 2.55 -14.93
N ASP A 34 3.33 1.53 -14.29
CA ASP A 34 2.06 1.64 -13.57
C ASP A 34 2.19 2.57 -12.35
N ILE A 35 3.31 2.50 -11.61
CA ILE A 35 3.63 3.43 -10.52
C ILE A 35 3.71 4.88 -11.04
N ILE A 36 4.37 5.12 -12.18
CA ILE A 36 4.45 6.46 -12.78
C ILE A 36 3.05 6.95 -13.19
N ASN A 37 2.25 6.09 -13.81
CA ASN A 37 0.89 6.41 -14.22
C ASN A 37 0.00 6.74 -13.02
N LEU A 38 0.07 5.95 -11.93
CA LEU A 38 -0.65 6.22 -10.69
C LEU A 38 -0.23 7.53 -10.05
N LYS A 39 1.07 7.88 -10.07
CA LYS A 39 1.54 9.18 -9.55
C LYS A 39 0.94 10.36 -10.32
N VAL A 40 0.82 10.24 -11.64
CA VAL A 40 0.17 11.26 -12.48
C VAL A 40 -1.33 11.35 -12.15
N THR A 41 -2.00 10.21 -11.99
CA THR A 41 -3.41 10.15 -11.58
C THR A 41 -3.61 10.77 -10.20
N GLU A 42 -2.77 10.45 -9.22
CA GLU A 42 -2.80 11.02 -7.87
C GLU A 42 -2.72 12.56 -7.89
N GLN A 43 -1.80 13.11 -8.69
CA GLN A 43 -1.66 14.57 -8.86
C GLN A 43 -2.90 15.21 -9.50
N LYS A 44 -3.49 14.56 -10.50
CA LYS A 44 -4.74 15.02 -11.13
C LYS A 44 -5.90 14.98 -10.13
N THR A 45 -6.06 13.91 -9.37
CA THR A 45 -7.11 13.78 -8.35
C THR A 45 -6.97 14.85 -7.28
N LYS A 46 -5.75 15.14 -6.79
CA LYS A 46 -5.49 16.27 -5.88
C LYS A 46 -5.93 17.61 -6.48
N SER A 47 -5.65 17.85 -7.77
CA SER A 47 -6.09 19.07 -8.46
C SER A 47 -7.62 19.14 -8.55
N LEU A 48 -8.30 18.03 -8.84
CA LEU A 48 -9.76 17.96 -8.93
C LEU A 48 -10.42 18.25 -7.57
N ILE A 49 -9.89 17.70 -6.47
CA ILE A 49 -10.35 17.99 -5.10
C ILE A 49 -10.29 19.51 -4.84
N LEU A 50 -9.17 20.15 -5.18
CA LEU A 50 -9.00 21.59 -4.97
C LEU A 50 -9.96 22.43 -5.83
N GLN A 51 -10.21 22.03 -7.07
CA GLN A 51 -11.13 22.73 -7.96
C GLN A 51 -12.58 22.58 -7.50
N ALA A 52 -12.98 21.38 -7.06
CA ALA A 52 -14.31 21.11 -6.53
C ALA A 52 -14.56 21.89 -5.23
N SER A 53 -13.59 21.90 -4.31
CA SER A 53 -13.66 22.68 -3.06
C SER A 53 -13.81 24.19 -3.33
N LYS A 54 -13.01 24.76 -4.26
CA LYS A 54 -13.15 26.17 -4.65
C LYS A 54 -14.51 26.48 -5.31
N ARG A 55 -15.06 25.54 -6.08
CA ARG A 55 -16.38 25.69 -6.70
C ARG A 55 -17.48 25.73 -5.65
N ALA A 56 -17.39 24.88 -4.62
CA ALA A 56 -18.32 24.85 -3.51
C ALA A 56 -18.36 26.19 -2.76
N GLN A 57 -17.21 26.84 -2.59
CA GLN A 57 -17.11 28.16 -1.94
C GLN A 57 -17.67 29.32 -2.80
N LYS A 58 -17.48 29.26 -4.12
CA LYS A 58 -17.84 30.38 -5.03
C LYS A 58 -19.29 30.36 -5.50
N ASN A 59 -19.90 29.18 -5.61
CA ASN A 59 -21.24 29.00 -6.17
C ASN A 59 -22.17 28.32 -5.15
N PRO A 60 -22.89 29.09 -4.32
CA PRO A 60 -23.80 28.55 -3.30
C PRO A 60 -24.88 27.60 -3.87
N SER A 61 -25.36 27.86 -5.09
CA SER A 61 -26.36 27.02 -5.77
C SER A 61 -25.84 25.61 -6.15
N GLN A 62 -24.52 25.44 -6.27
CA GLN A 62 -23.87 24.17 -6.59
C GLN A 62 -23.07 23.61 -5.40
N ALA A 63 -23.14 24.23 -4.22
CA ALA A 63 -22.30 23.90 -3.09
C ALA A 63 -22.47 22.44 -2.63
N ASN A 64 -23.71 21.96 -2.54
CA ASN A 64 -24.01 20.58 -2.14
C ASN A 64 -23.41 19.56 -3.12
N GLN A 65 -23.58 19.79 -4.43
CA GLN A 65 -23.01 18.93 -5.47
C GLN A 65 -21.48 18.96 -5.44
N ALA A 66 -20.87 20.15 -5.38
CA ALA A 66 -19.42 20.30 -5.35
C ALA A 66 -18.79 19.68 -4.09
N THR A 67 -19.50 19.67 -2.97
CA THR A 67 -19.07 19.01 -1.72
C THR A 67 -19.11 17.49 -1.85
N ALA A 68 -20.16 16.94 -2.47
CA ALA A 68 -20.25 15.50 -2.77
C ALA A 68 -19.16 15.05 -3.76
N GLU A 69 -18.88 15.84 -4.81
CA GLU A 69 -17.78 15.61 -5.74
C GLU A 69 -16.42 15.60 -5.02
N THR A 70 -16.20 16.56 -4.11
CA THR A 70 -14.97 16.66 -3.32
C THR A 70 -14.73 15.40 -2.47
N ARG A 71 -15.76 14.88 -1.80
CA ARG A 71 -15.68 13.61 -1.04
C ARG A 71 -15.42 12.42 -1.95
N THR A 72 -16.08 12.35 -3.10
CA THR A 72 -15.88 11.26 -4.08
C THR A 72 -14.44 11.22 -4.57
N PHE A 73 -13.87 12.37 -4.92
CA PHE A 73 -12.46 12.45 -5.34
C PHE A 73 -11.48 12.14 -4.19
N ALA A 74 -11.84 12.42 -2.94
CA ALA A 74 -11.02 12.04 -1.79
C ALA A 74 -11.00 10.52 -1.56
N ARG A 75 -12.13 9.83 -1.70
CA ARG A 75 -12.17 8.35 -1.68
C ARG A 75 -11.31 7.77 -2.81
N GLU A 76 -11.43 8.31 -4.02
CA GLU A 76 -10.60 7.87 -5.14
C GLU A 76 -9.10 8.11 -4.88
N LEU A 77 -8.74 9.21 -4.23
CA LEU A 77 -7.35 9.46 -3.86
C LEU A 77 -6.81 8.43 -2.87
N LEU A 78 -7.61 7.98 -1.90
CA LEU A 78 -7.25 6.91 -0.98
C LEU A 78 -6.99 5.60 -1.74
N ARG A 79 -7.88 5.25 -2.68
CA ARG A 79 -7.72 4.06 -3.54
C ARG A 79 -6.43 4.10 -4.35
N VAL A 80 -6.15 5.23 -4.99
CA VAL A 80 -4.89 5.43 -5.75
C VAL A 80 -3.67 5.28 -4.84
N ARG A 81 -3.71 5.81 -3.60
CA ARG A 81 -2.61 5.67 -2.63
C ARG A 81 -2.42 4.22 -2.18
N LYS A 82 -3.50 3.50 -1.86
CA LYS A 82 -3.48 2.07 -1.51
C LYS A 82 -2.91 1.23 -2.66
N GLN A 83 -3.37 1.50 -3.90
CA GLN A 83 -2.87 0.82 -5.08
C GLN A 83 -1.38 1.11 -5.32
N ALA A 84 -0.93 2.36 -5.18
CA ALA A 84 0.48 2.72 -5.31
C ALA A 84 1.35 2.00 -4.26
N ALA A 85 0.90 1.96 -3.00
CA ALA A 85 1.59 1.24 -1.93
C ALA A 85 1.70 -0.27 -2.25
N ARG A 86 0.61 -0.89 -2.73
CA ARG A 86 0.62 -2.28 -3.18
C ARG A 86 1.66 -2.51 -4.27
N LEU A 87 1.65 -1.72 -5.35
CA LEU A 87 2.61 -1.86 -6.45
C LEU A 87 4.07 -1.67 -6.00
N HIS A 88 4.34 -0.77 -5.05
CA HIS A 88 5.67 -0.60 -4.47
C HIS A 88 6.12 -1.86 -3.71
N THR A 89 5.25 -2.43 -2.88
CA THR A 89 5.52 -3.69 -2.17
C THR A 89 5.73 -4.84 -3.14
N SER A 90 4.89 -4.97 -4.18
CA SER A 90 5.03 -5.98 -5.22
C SER A 90 6.35 -5.85 -5.98
N LYS A 91 6.79 -4.63 -6.28
CA LYS A 91 8.08 -4.39 -6.92
C LYS A 91 9.23 -4.84 -6.03
N ALA A 92 9.19 -4.54 -4.73
CA ALA A 92 10.20 -4.97 -3.78
C ALA A 92 10.25 -6.50 -3.66
N GLN A 93 9.11 -7.17 -3.56
CA GLN A 93 9.00 -8.63 -3.56
C GLN A 93 9.58 -9.24 -4.83
N LEU A 94 9.26 -8.69 -6.00
CA LEU A 94 9.79 -9.17 -7.28
C LEU A 94 11.31 -8.99 -7.40
N GLN A 95 11.87 -7.91 -6.85
CA GLN A 95 13.32 -7.70 -6.76
C GLN A 95 13.98 -8.68 -5.79
N SER A 96 13.34 -8.98 -4.65
CA SER A 96 13.78 -10.03 -3.73
C SER A 96 13.85 -11.39 -4.43
N VAL A 97 12.78 -11.79 -5.12
CA VAL A 97 12.75 -13.01 -5.95
C VAL A 97 13.87 -13.01 -6.98
N GLN A 98 14.13 -11.88 -7.65
CA GLN A 98 15.23 -11.77 -8.60
C GLN A 98 16.58 -12.10 -7.98
N MET A 99 16.86 -11.56 -6.78
CA MET A 99 18.11 -11.80 -6.07
C MET A 99 18.23 -13.27 -5.66
N GLN A 100 17.19 -13.83 -5.04
CA GLN A 100 17.17 -15.22 -4.60
C GLN A 100 17.29 -16.22 -5.76
N VAL A 101 16.65 -15.95 -6.90
CA VAL A 101 16.79 -16.77 -8.12
C VAL A 101 18.22 -16.69 -8.68
N ASN A 102 18.82 -15.50 -8.71
CA ASN A 102 20.19 -15.32 -9.15
C ASN A 102 21.19 -16.06 -8.26
N GLU A 103 20.97 -16.02 -6.94
CA GLU A 103 21.72 -16.78 -5.96
C GLU A 103 21.57 -18.29 -6.21
N ALA A 104 20.35 -18.81 -6.35
CA ALA A 104 20.11 -20.24 -6.60
C ALA A 104 20.86 -20.74 -7.85
N PHE A 105 20.83 -19.98 -8.95
CA PHE A 105 21.59 -20.32 -10.15
C PHE A 105 23.11 -20.21 -9.97
N ALA A 106 23.60 -19.29 -9.14
CA ALA A 106 25.02 -19.18 -8.82
C ALA A 106 25.51 -20.35 -7.96
N VAL A 107 24.74 -20.72 -6.93
CA VAL A 107 25.01 -21.90 -6.08
C VAL A 107 25.08 -23.16 -6.94
N ARG A 108 24.12 -23.39 -7.85
CA ARG A 108 24.17 -24.52 -8.79
C ARG A 108 25.43 -24.56 -9.64
N LYS A 109 25.95 -23.41 -10.05
CA LYS A 109 27.18 -23.33 -10.86
C LYS A 109 28.41 -23.74 -10.05
N ILE A 110 28.42 -23.46 -8.74
CA ILE A 110 29.55 -23.73 -7.84
C ILE A 110 29.46 -25.15 -7.28
N GLU A 111 28.31 -25.52 -6.71
CA GLU A 111 28.10 -26.79 -6.00
C GLU A 111 27.63 -27.92 -6.92
N GLY A 112 27.17 -27.60 -8.14
CA GLY A 112 26.63 -28.58 -9.09
C GLY A 112 25.21 -29.07 -8.76
N SER A 113 24.80 -29.00 -7.49
CA SER A 113 23.42 -29.25 -7.04
C SER A 113 22.67 -27.96 -6.82
N LEU A 114 21.36 -27.99 -7.06
CA LEU A 114 20.46 -26.88 -6.78
C LEU A 114 19.52 -27.31 -5.64
N LYS A 115 19.45 -26.48 -4.59
CA LYS A 115 18.54 -26.70 -3.47
C LYS A 115 17.22 -25.98 -3.74
N ALA A 116 16.11 -26.66 -3.56
CA ALA A 116 14.80 -26.03 -3.64
C ALA A 116 14.65 -24.98 -2.52
N SER A 117 14.08 -23.82 -2.86
CA SER A 117 13.86 -22.72 -1.94
C SER A 117 12.36 -22.51 -1.72
N THR A 118 11.93 -22.80 -0.49
CA THR A 118 10.57 -22.52 -0.03
C THR A 118 10.30 -21.02 0.10
N SER A 119 11.34 -20.21 0.30
CA SER A 119 11.22 -18.74 0.35
C SER A 119 10.85 -18.16 -1.02
N ILE A 120 11.57 -18.55 -2.07
CA ILE A 120 11.27 -18.14 -3.46
C ILE A 120 9.85 -18.57 -3.82
N MET A 121 9.46 -19.78 -3.42
CA MET A 121 8.13 -20.32 -3.68
C MET A 121 7.03 -19.46 -3.04
N LYS A 122 7.18 -19.05 -1.77
CA LYS A 122 6.23 -18.18 -1.09
C LYS A 122 6.13 -16.81 -1.75
N ASP A 123 7.27 -16.17 -2.02
CA ASP A 123 7.31 -14.84 -2.64
C ASP A 123 6.65 -14.85 -4.03
N VAL A 124 6.93 -15.87 -4.85
CA VAL A 124 6.30 -16.03 -6.17
C VAL A 124 4.79 -16.28 -6.04
N ASN A 125 4.34 -17.06 -5.07
CA ASN A 125 2.91 -17.31 -4.84
C ASN A 125 2.16 -16.03 -4.45
N THR A 126 2.75 -15.20 -3.60
CA THR A 126 2.22 -13.87 -3.25
C THR A 126 2.11 -12.98 -4.49
N LEU A 127 3.11 -13.01 -5.36
CA LEU A 127 3.11 -12.22 -6.60
C LEU A 127 2.11 -12.71 -7.65
N VAL A 128 1.78 -14.00 -7.68
CA VAL A 128 0.74 -14.56 -8.58
C VAL A 128 -0.65 -14.01 -8.26
N ARG A 129 -0.91 -13.66 -7.00
CA ARG A 129 -2.22 -13.13 -6.56
C ARG A 129 -2.48 -11.69 -7.00
N LEU A 130 -1.45 -10.98 -7.47
CA LEU A 130 -1.59 -9.62 -7.97
C LEU A 130 -2.13 -9.64 -9.40
N PRO A 131 -3.29 -9.04 -9.68
CA PRO A 131 -3.92 -9.07 -11.01
C PRO A 131 -2.99 -8.59 -12.13
N GLU A 132 -2.10 -7.64 -11.83
CA GLU A 132 -1.15 -7.07 -12.78
C GLU A 132 -0.04 -8.06 -13.17
N LEU A 133 0.22 -9.09 -12.35
CA LEU A 133 1.35 -10.00 -12.48
C LEU A 133 0.95 -11.47 -12.69
N THR A 134 -0.29 -11.86 -12.39
CA THR A 134 -0.77 -13.26 -12.34
C THR A 134 -0.25 -14.13 -13.48
N GLY A 135 -0.50 -13.75 -14.74
CA GLY A 135 -0.12 -14.58 -15.88
C GLY A 135 1.38 -14.78 -16.04
N THR A 136 2.17 -13.73 -15.79
CA THR A 136 3.62 -13.80 -15.95
C THR A 136 4.33 -14.45 -14.77
N MET A 137 3.77 -14.34 -13.55
CA MET A 137 4.30 -14.99 -12.36
C MET A 137 3.98 -16.48 -12.35
N GLN A 138 2.85 -16.88 -12.96
CA GLN A 138 2.58 -18.29 -13.26
C GLN A 138 3.60 -18.86 -14.24
N GLU A 139 3.94 -18.13 -15.29
CA GLU A 139 5.02 -18.53 -16.22
C GLU A 139 6.37 -18.64 -15.48
N LEU A 140 6.72 -17.65 -14.66
CA LEU A 140 7.94 -17.67 -13.86
C LEU A 140 7.96 -18.88 -12.92
N SER A 141 6.87 -19.15 -12.20
CA SER A 141 6.71 -20.30 -11.31
C SER A 141 6.97 -21.61 -12.05
N GLN A 142 6.38 -21.80 -13.23
CA GLN A 142 6.63 -23.01 -14.04
C GLN A 142 8.09 -23.15 -14.47
N GLU A 143 8.75 -22.06 -14.86
CA GLU A 143 10.17 -22.09 -15.24
C GLU A 143 11.09 -22.38 -14.04
N LEU A 144 10.78 -21.82 -12.87
CA LEU A 144 11.51 -22.10 -11.63
C LEU A 144 11.31 -23.55 -11.17
N MET A 145 10.13 -24.11 -11.37
CA MET A 145 9.82 -25.52 -11.09
C MET A 145 10.60 -26.45 -12.02
N LYS A 146 10.60 -26.17 -13.33
CA LYS A 146 11.43 -26.91 -14.32
C LYS A 146 12.93 -26.80 -14.03
N ALA A 147 13.38 -25.68 -13.47
CA ALA A 147 14.76 -25.48 -13.05
C ALA A 147 15.12 -26.22 -11.75
N GLY A 148 14.12 -26.69 -10.99
CA GLY A 148 14.26 -27.34 -9.69
C GLY A 148 14.41 -26.36 -8.51
N ILE A 149 14.20 -25.05 -8.75
CA ILE A 149 14.37 -23.99 -7.74
C ILE A 149 13.22 -23.98 -6.75
N ILE A 150 12.02 -24.31 -7.22
CA ILE A 150 10.85 -24.47 -6.38
C ILE A 150 10.27 -25.86 -6.59
N GLU A 151 9.62 -26.38 -5.56
CA GLU A 151 8.95 -27.67 -5.61
C GLU A 151 7.57 -27.54 -6.26
N GLU A 152 7.05 -28.65 -6.80
CA GLU A 152 5.69 -28.71 -7.31
C GLU A 152 4.72 -28.55 -6.14
N MET A 153 3.97 -27.44 -6.12
CA MET A 153 2.95 -27.22 -5.09
C MET A 153 1.78 -28.16 -5.35
N VAL A 154 1.78 -29.33 -4.69
CA VAL A 154 0.59 -30.17 -4.58
C VAL A 154 -0.29 -29.60 -3.47
N GLY A 155 -1.20 -28.70 -3.83
CA GLY A 155 -2.45 -28.53 -3.07
C GLY A 155 -2.47 -27.62 -1.83
N ASP A 156 -1.53 -26.71 -1.61
CA ASP A 156 -1.66 -25.69 -0.54
C ASP A 156 -1.94 -24.30 -1.11
N THR A 157 -3.17 -24.08 -1.58
CA THR A 157 -3.77 -22.75 -1.61
C THR A 157 -4.22 -22.39 -0.20
N LEU A 158 -3.29 -22.20 0.73
CA LEU A 158 -3.63 -21.49 1.97
C LEU A 158 -3.90 -20.03 1.55
N PRO A 159 -5.13 -19.52 1.73
CA PRO A 159 -5.41 -18.13 1.48
C PRO A 159 -4.67 -17.34 2.56
N ASP A 160 -3.58 -16.66 2.20
CA ASP A 160 -3.21 -15.49 3.00
C ASP A 160 -4.24 -14.44 2.62
N ASP A 161 -5.24 -14.33 3.48
CA ASP A 161 -6.37 -13.40 3.45
C ASP A 161 -5.93 -11.92 3.51
N GLN A 162 -4.62 -11.66 3.57
CA GLN A 162 -4.05 -10.32 3.72
C GLN A 162 -3.91 -9.50 2.43
N LEU A 163 -4.09 -10.11 1.25
CA LEU A 163 -3.98 -9.38 -0.04
C LEU A 163 -5.31 -9.14 -0.74
N LEU A 164 -6.38 -9.74 -0.24
CA LEU A 164 -7.77 -9.49 -0.62
C LEU A 164 -8.45 -8.69 0.49
N GLU A 165 -7.88 -7.53 0.86
CA GLU A 165 -8.69 -6.46 1.44
C GLU A 165 -9.66 -6.00 0.35
N GLY A 166 -10.76 -6.74 0.21
CA GLY A 166 -11.89 -6.37 -0.61
C GLY A 166 -12.49 -5.11 -0.03
N GLU A 167 -12.63 -4.07 -0.86
CA GLU A 167 -13.50 -2.90 -0.67
C GLU A 167 -13.91 -2.63 0.79
N ASP A 168 -12.93 -2.41 1.67
CA ASP A 168 -13.23 -1.79 2.95
C ASP A 168 -13.76 -0.40 2.58
N GLU A 169 -15.04 -0.15 2.89
CA GLU A 169 -15.62 1.18 2.85
C GLU A 169 -14.59 2.11 3.50
N GLU A 170 -13.97 2.98 2.70
CA GLU A 170 -12.92 3.82 3.23
C GLU A 170 -13.54 4.61 4.37
N ALA A 171 -13.05 4.39 5.60
CA ALA A 171 -13.68 4.96 6.77
C ALA A 171 -13.82 6.46 6.53
N GLU A 172 -15.01 7.02 6.72
CA GLU A 172 -15.26 8.46 6.48
C GLU A 172 -14.24 9.33 7.24
N THR A 173 -13.70 8.81 8.35
CA THR A 173 -12.58 9.41 9.09
C THR A 173 -11.28 9.54 8.28
N GLU A 174 -10.92 8.57 7.44
CA GLU A 174 -9.76 8.65 6.53
C GLU A 174 -10.00 9.65 5.41
N VAL A 175 -11.22 9.70 4.88
CA VAL A 175 -11.62 10.68 3.85
C VAL A 175 -11.48 12.09 4.41
N ASP A 176 -12.00 12.33 5.61
CA ASP A 176 -11.93 13.62 6.29
C ASP A 176 -10.47 14.02 6.60
N LYS A 177 -9.63 13.07 7.03
CA LYS A 177 -8.18 13.31 7.22
C LYS A 177 -7.53 13.79 5.92
N VAL A 178 -7.73 13.08 4.81
CA VAL A 178 -7.15 13.44 3.50
C VAL A 178 -7.63 14.80 3.01
N LEU A 179 -8.93 15.09 3.17
CA LEU A 179 -9.49 16.39 2.83
C LEU A 179 -8.88 17.50 3.69
N SER A 180 -8.73 17.27 4.99
CA SER A 180 -8.11 18.22 5.90
C SER A 180 -6.64 18.48 5.54
N GLU A 181 -5.86 17.45 5.23
CA GLU A 181 -4.45 17.58 4.82
C GLU A 181 -4.30 18.41 3.54
N LEU A 182 -5.10 18.09 2.51
CA LEU A 182 -5.01 18.75 1.21
C LEU A 182 -5.51 20.19 1.22
N LEU A 183 -6.60 20.45 1.95
CA LEU A 183 -7.21 21.77 1.99
C LEU A 183 -6.46 22.68 2.97
N LYS A 184 -6.06 22.20 4.16
CA LYS A 184 -5.24 22.99 5.10
C LYS A 184 -3.84 23.27 4.56
N GLY A 185 -3.23 22.32 3.86
CA GLY A 185 -1.89 22.47 3.26
C GLY A 185 -1.78 23.54 2.16
N ARG A 186 -2.91 24.12 1.70
CA ARG A 186 -2.93 25.19 0.69
C ARG A 186 -3.81 26.40 1.03
N LEU A 187 -4.63 26.32 2.09
CA LEU A 187 -5.29 27.47 2.72
C LEU A 187 -4.42 28.16 3.78
N GLY A 188 -3.11 27.92 3.79
CA GLY A 188 -2.14 28.71 4.54
C GLY A 188 -1.87 30.07 3.90
N THR A 189 -2.90 30.93 3.86
CA THR A 189 -2.87 32.40 4.06
C THR A 189 -4.32 32.92 4.05
N THR A 190 -5.16 32.38 4.91
CA THR A 190 -6.29 33.14 5.44
C THR A 190 -6.35 32.80 6.90
N ASP A 191 -6.15 33.81 7.75
CA ASP A 191 -6.37 33.76 9.19
C ASP A 191 -7.72 33.08 9.47
N GLN A 192 -7.69 31.77 9.65
CA GLN A 192 -8.75 31.05 10.33
C GLN A 192 -8.26 30.92 11.76
N LYS A 193 -8.58 31.98 12.50
CA LYS A 193 -8.82 31.92 13.93
C LYS A 193 -9.53 30.60 14.20
N ILE A 194 -8.82 29.71 14.88
CA ILE A 194 -9.38 28.53 15.51
C ILE A 194 -10.62 29.03 16.26
N PRO A 195 -11.83 28.50 16.03
CA PRO A 195 -12.88 28.66 17.02
C PRO A 195 -12.34 27.96 18.25
N ASP A 196 -11.99 28.72 19.29
CA ASP A 196 -11.81 28.19 20.63
C ASP A 196 -13.01 27.29 20.91
N LEU A 197 -12.76 25.99 20.95
CA LEU A 197 -13.62 25.11 21.72
C LEU A 197 -13.48 25.60 23.17
N PRO A 198 -14.57 25.83 23.90
CA PRO A 198 -14.49 26.14 25.32
C PRO A 198 -13.67 25.05 26.01
N VAL A 199 -12.58 25.45 26.63
CA VAL A 199 -11.81 24.61 27.55
C VAL A 199 -12.68 24.47 28.81
N GLU A 200 -13.58 23.48 28.80
CA GLU A 200 -14.35 23.08 30.00
C GLU A 200 -13.45 22.36 31.05
N GLU A 201 -12.14 22.23 30.80
CA GLU A 201 -11.20 21.61 31.74
C GLU A 201 -10.56 22.58 32.73
N GLU A 202 -10.68 23.91 32.56
CA GLU A 202 -10.15 24.89 33.55
C GLU A 202 -11.19 25.30 34.60
N GLU A 203 -12.48 25.40 34.25
CA GLU A 203 -13.54 25.75 35.22
C GLU A 203 -13.80 24.61 36.22
N GLU A 204 -13.75 23.33 35.81
CA GLU A 204 -13.85 22.20 36.75
C GLU A 204 -12.65 22.08 37.70
N ALA A 205 -11.48 22.61 37.32
CA ALA A 205 -10.30 22.56 38.17
C ALA A 205 -10.35 23.66 39.26
N GLU A 206 -10.77 24.87 38.91
CA GLU A 206 -10.97 25.96 39.88
C GLU A 206 -12.11 25.67 40.86
N ASP A 207 -13.22 25.08 40.40
CA ASP A 207 -14.35 24.72 41.26
C ASP A 207 -13.97 23.61 42.27
N ARG A 208 -13.15 22.63 41.86
CA ARG A 208 -12.66 21.58 42.77
C ARG A 208 -11.69 22.12 43.81
N GLU A 209 -10.86 23.11 43.46
CA GLU A 209 -9.94 23.73 44.42
C GLU A 209 -10.68 24.59 45.46
N ALA A 210 -11.69 25.35 45.04
CA ALA A 210 -12.55 26.13 45.92
C ALA A 210 -13.38 25.25 46.88
N GLU A 211 -13.91 24.11 46.41
CA GLU A 211 -14.61 23.14 47.27
C GLU A 211 -13.68 22.49 48.32
N LEU A 212 -12.44 22.16 47.94
CA LEU A 212 -11.45 21.60 48.86
C LEU A 212 -11.03 22.59 49.95
N GLU A 213 -10.93 23.88 49.62
CA GLU A 213 -10.60 24.93 50.59
C GLU A 213 -11.77 25.17 51.57
N GLN A 214 -13.02 25.14 51.09
CA GLN A 214 -14.19 25.23 51.94
C GLN A 214 -14.33 24.02 52.89
N MET A 215 -13.94 22.83 52.44
CA MET A 215 -13.87 21.61 53.25
C MET A 215 -12.76 21.68 54.32
N ARG A 216 -11.61 22.30 54.00
CA ARG A 216 -10.52 22.54 54.98
C ARG A 216 -10.96 23.51 56.09
N GLY A 217 -11.61 24.62 55.74
CA GLY A 217 -12.10 25.59 56.74
C GLY A 217 -13.15 25.01 57.69
N ARG A 218 -14.04 24.13 57.19
CA ARG A 218 -15.01 23.42 58.04
C ARG A 218 -14.36 22.43 59.01
N LEU A 219 -13.27 21.78 58.61
CA LEU A 219 -12.51 20.86 59.47
C LEU A 219 -11.69 21.58 60.53
N GLU A 220 -11.19 22.79 60.25
CA GLU A 220 -10.50 23.62 61.24
C GLU A 220 -11.46 24.20 62.28
N ALA A 221 -12.67 24.58 61.88
CA ALA A 221 -13.72 25.03 62.80
C ALA A 221 -14.19 23.93 63.78
N LEU A 222 -14.00 22.64 63.44
CA LEU A 222 -14.27 21.48 64.30
C LEU A 222 -13.08 21.09 65.20
N LYS A 223 -11.91 21.71 64.99
CA LYS A 223 -10.71 21.53 65.82
C LYS A 223 -10.53 22.65 66.86
N SER A 224 -11.45 23.60 66.93
CA SER A 224 -11.57 24.62 67.98
C SER A 224 -12.58 24.22 69.05
#